data_AF-A0A8X7T5S0-F1
#
_entry.id   AF-A0A8X7T5S0-F1
#
_cell.length_a   1.000
_cell.length_b   1.000
_cell.length_c   1.000
_cell.angle_alpha   90.00
_cell.angle_beta   90.00
_cell.angle_gamma   90.00
#
_symmetry.space_group_name_H-M   'P 1'
#
loop_
_entity.id
_entity.type
_entity.pdbx_description
1 polymer ?
#
loop_
_entity_poly.entity_id
_entity_poly.type
_entity_poly.pdbx_seq_one_letter_code
_entity_poly.pdbx_strand_id
1 'polypeptide(L)'
;MKDEEMTATLSRLRIRACILADVPLLKAALRSSALQGGVSLAHHTDAISLARMNETVKTLNLRKATTQAASTHKALVTNYASHSSATAITAHEREALVAYNGAPGAKQALSRIPLFLEMPVVYRVPNQSVAMDITNRAFGTFAGWDLVKDKWGLTVPRGVIVKFSSDASWTLTGMDPGYLPIMPTRTTSTFTFTPDGVAGASRSTTRRQILLQPGFAMTVHSAQRITADGGSWSHSRLDIRQIRGLCGLWLLRVQQGETGSSYCHRSLSTI
;
A
#
# COMPACT_ATOMS: atom_id res chain seq x y z
N MET A 1 19.97 -11.65 0.65
CA MET A 1 19.11 -12.84 0.80
C MET A 1 19.96 -13.93 1.42
N LYS A 2 19.47 -14.66 2.44
CA LYS A 2 20.28 -15.61 3.21
C LYS A 2 20.38 -17.00 2.57
N ASP A 3 19.42 -17.36 1.73
CA ASP A 3 19.37 -18.63 1.00
C ASP A 3 20.10 -18.48 -0.34
N GLU A 4 21.24 -19.16 -0.48
CA GLU A 4 22.10 -19.11 -1.66
C GLU A 4 21.44 -19.77 -2.89
N GLU A 5 20.73 -20.88 -2.68
CA GLU A 5 20.08 -21.63 -3.76
C GLU A 5 18.93 -20.82 -4.36
N MET A 6 18.07 -20.26 -3.51
CA MET A 6 17.02 -19.32 -3.92
C MET A 6 17.61 -18.08 -4.61
N THR A 7 18.78 -17.60 -4.17
CA THR A 7 19.48 -16.47 -4.80
C THR A 7 19.93 -16.79 -6.21
N ALA A 8 20.51 -17.96 -6.42
CA ALA A 8 20.93 -18.41 -7.73
C ALA A 8 19.73 -18.61 -8.66
N THR A 9 18.66 -19.26 -8.19
CA THR A 9 17.43 -19.48 -8.95
C THR A 9 16.75 -18.17 -9.35
N LEU A 10 16.58 -17.22 -8.44
CA LEU A 10 15.99 -15.92 -8.75
C LEU A 10 16.87 -15.10 -9.69
N SER A 11 18.20 -15.21 -9.59
CA SER A 11 19.14 -14.57 -10.52
C SER A 11 18.99 -15.12 -11.93
N ARG A 12 18.91 -16.45 -12.11
CA ARG A 12 18.64 -17.10 -13.40
C ARG A 12 17.30 -16.68 -13.97
N LEU A 13 16.26 -16.65 -13.14
CA LEU A 13 14.91 -16.27 -13.53
C LEU A 13 14.83 -14.81 -14.03
N ARG A 14 15.65 -13.92 -13.47
CA ARG A 14 15.80 -12.52 -13.94
C ARG A 14 16.25 -12.45 -15.40
N ILE A 15 17.30 -13.20 -15.74
CA ILE A 15 17.95 -13.18 -17.05
C ILE A 15 17.34 -14.19 -18.04
N ARG A 16 16.28 -14.90 -17.64
CA ARG A 16 15.62 -15.97 -18.42
C ARG A 16 16.53 -17.19 -18.70
N ALA A 17 17.44 -17.50 -17.77
CA ALA A 17 18.33 -18.64 -17.86
C ALA A 17 17.95 -19.75 -16.85
N CYS A 18 16.67 -19.90 -16.52
CA CYS A 18 16.22 -20.95 -15.62
C CYS A 18 16.48 -22.33 -16.20
N ILE A 19 16.91 -23.25 -15.33
CA ILE A 19 17.15 -24.65 -15.65
C ILE A 19 16.06 -25.52 -15.03
N LEU A 20 15.96 -26.79 -15.45
CA LEU A 20 14.95 -27.71 -14.90
C LEU A 20 15.08 -27.90 -13.39
N ALA A 21 16.28 -27.82 -12.84
CA ALA A 21 16.53 -27.90 -11.40
C ALA A 21 15.93 -26.73 -10.60
N ASP A 22 15.57 -25.61 -11.24
CA ASP A 22 14.89 -24.49 -10.57
C ASP A 22 13.40 -24.78 -10.30
N VAL A 23 12.80 -25.71 -11.05
CA VAL A 23 11.35 -25.97 -11.01
C VAL A 23 10.89 -26.52 -9.65
N PRO A 24 11.56 -27.51 -9.03
CA PRO A 24 11.18 -27.99 -7.70
C PRO A 24 11.20 -26.88 -6.64
N LEU A 25 12.24 -26.04 -6.65
CA LEU A 25 12.40 -24.96 -5.69
C LEU A 25 11.28 -23.91 -5.82
N LEU A 26 10.97 -23.50 -7.06
CA LEU A 26 9.86 -22.57 -7.32
C LEU A 26 8.48 -23.19 -7.01
N LYS A 27 8.29 -24.48 -7.26
CA LYS A 27 7.04 -25.19 -6.91
C LYS A 27 6.87 -25.32 -5.40
N ALA A 28 7.93 -25.60 -4.65
CA ALA A 28 7.87 -25.66 -3.20
C ALA A 28 7.44 -24.33 -2.58
N ALA A 29 7.82 -23.20 -3.18
CA ALA A 29 7.40 -21.86 -2.75
C ALA A 29 5.95 -21.51 -3.12
N LEU A 30 5.29 -22.27 -4.00
CA LEU A 30 3.95 -21.97 -4.50
C LEU A 30 2.91 -22.93 -3.93
N ARG A 31 1.91 -22.39 -3.22
CA ARG A 31 0.72 -23.15 -2.83
C ARG A 31 -0.49 -22.72 -3.65
N SER A 32 -1.21 -23.68 -4.20
CA SER A 32 -2.46 -23.45 -4.94
C SER A 32 -3.38 -24.66 -4.80
N SER A 33 -4.63 -24.55 -5.28
CA SER A 33 -5.56 -25.70 -5.30
C SER A 33 -5.00 -26.90 -6.08
N ALA A 34 -4.22 -26.64 -7.15
CA ALA A 34 -3.55 -27.66 -7.95
C ALA A 34 -2.18 -28.10 -7.38
N LEU A 35 -1.64 -27.37 -6.40
CA LEU A 35 -0.32 -27.61 -5.83
C LEU A 35 -0.39 -27.44 -4.30
N GLN A 36 -0.83 -28.50 -3.63
CA GLN A 36 -1.06 -28.53 -2.17
C GLN A 36 0.25 -28.59 -1.36
N GLY A 37 1.34 -29.06 -1.98
CA GLY A 37 2.64 -29.27 -1.33
C GLY A 37 3.49 -28.02 -1.11
N GLY A 38 2.99 -26.84 -1.50
CA GLY A 38 3.70 -25.58 -1.27
C GLY A 38 3.53 -25.01 0.15
N VAL A 39 4.38 -24.03 0.49
CA VAL A 39 4.36 -23.34 1.79
C VAL A 39 2.99 -22.75 2.09
N SER A 40 2.45 -23.06 3.28
CA SER A 40 1.21 -22.47 3.78
C SER A 40 1.50 -21.12 4.45
N LEU A 41 0.73 -20.10 4.10
CA LEU A 41 0.76 -18.80 4.76
C LEU A 41 -0.29 -18.68 5.87
N ALA A 42 -0.96 -19.78 6.25
CA ALA A 42 -2.07 -19.77 7.20
C ALA A 42 -1.68 -19.19 8.58
N HIS A 43 -0.43 -19.38 9.01
CA HIS A 43 0.08 -18.88 10.29
C HIS A 43 0.89 -17.58 10.17
N HIS A 44 1.05 -17.06 8.94
CA HIS A 44 1.76 -15.80 8.71
C HIS A 44 0.75 -14.65 8.68
N THR A 45 0.37 -14.16 9.85
CA THR A 45 -0.63 -13.08 10.01
C THR A 45 -0.21 -11.76 9.36
N ASP A 46 1.10 -11.56 9.21
CA ASP A 46 1.69 -10.34 8.65
C ASP A 46 2.01 -10.46 7.14
N ALA A 47 1.63 -11.58 6.51
CA ALA A 47 1.86 -11.77 5.09
C ALA A 47 1.03 -10.78 4.25
N ILE A 48 1.72 -10.05 3.37
CA ILE A 48 1.07 -9.09 2.48
C ILE A 48 0.66 -9.79 1.18
N SER A 49 -0.57 -9.54 0.72
CA SER A 49 -1.04 -10.01 -0.57
C SER A 49 -0.60 -9.08 -1.71
N LEU A 50 0.12 -9.62 -2.68
CA LEU A 50 0.51 -8.91 -3.90
C LEU A 50 -0.51 -9.17 -5.01
N ALA A 51 -1.02 -8.08 -5.60
CA ALA A 51 -1.90 -8.13 -6.75
C ALA A 51 -1.41 -7.22 -7.88
N ARG A 52 -1.93 -7.41 -9.10
CA ARG A 52 -1.56 -6.54 -10.24
C ARG A 52 -2.32 -5.21 -10.21
N MET A 53 -3.62 -5.27 -9.99
CA MET A 53 -4.52 -4.12 -10.18
C MET A 53 -4.80 -3.42 -8.85
N ASN A 54 -4.83 -2.08 -8.88
CA ASN A 54 -5.19 -1.26 -7.71
C ASN A 54 -6.59 -1.58 -7.19
N GLU A 55 -7.53 -1.92 -8.08
CA GLU A 55 -8.89 -2.30 -7.71
C GLU A 55 -8.91 -3.58 -6.88
N THR A 56 -8.22 -4.63 -7.33
CA THR A 56 -8.06 -5.88 -6.56
C THR A 56 -7.44 -5.60 -5.19
N VAL A 57 -6.40 -4.77 -5.12
CA VAL A 57 -5.78 -4.37 -3.85
C VAL A 57 -6.77 -3.70 -2.91
N LYS A 58 -7.60 -2.77 -3.41
CA LYS A 58 -8.63 -2.10 -2.61
C LYS A 58 -9.64 -3.10 -2.05
N THR A 59 -10.13 -4.02 -2.89
CA THR A 59 -11.10 -5.04 -2.48
C THR A 59 -10.51 -6.00 -1.45
N LEU A 60 -9.27 -6.47 -1.67
CA LEU A 60 -8.57 -7.34 -0.72
C LEU A 60 -8.36 -6.64 0.64
N ASN A 61 -7.90 -5.39 0.61
CA ASN A 61 -7.69 -4.59 1.81
C ASN A 61 -8.98 -4.37 2.59
N LEU A 62 -10.07 -3.99 1.91
CA LEU A 62 -11.37 -3.79 2.56
C LEU A 62 -11.89 -5.10 3.16
N ARG A 63 -11.90 -6.18 2.38
CA ARG A 63 -12.39 -7.49 2.84
C ARG A 63 -11.58 -7.99 4.03
N LYS A 64 -10.25 -7.94 3.96
CA LYS A 64 -9.38 -8.41 5.05
C LYS A 64 -9.53 -7.55 6.29
N ALA A 65 -9.65 -6.22 6.15
CA ALA A 65 -9.89 -5.33 7.29
C ALA A 65 -11.19 -5.70 8.02
N THR A 66 -12.29 -5.89 7.28
CA THR A 66 -13.58 -6.27 7.85
C THR A 66 -13.54 -7.64 8.51
N THR A 67 -13.00 -8.65 7.83
CA THR A 67 -12.91 -10.02 8.37
C THR A 67 -12.02 -10.08 9.60
N GLN A 68 -10.87 -9.38 9.60
CA GLN A 68 -9.95 -9.39 10.73
C GLN A 68 -10.50 -8.62 11.92
N ALA A 69 -11.15 -7.49 11.71
CA ALA A 69 -11.81 -6.77 12.81
C ALA A 69 -12.89 -7.64 13.46
N ALA A 70 -13.70 -8.33 12.65
CA ALA A 70 -14.72 -9.25 13.15
C ALA A 70 -14.10 -10.44 13.92
N SER A 71 -13.08 -11.10 13.36
CA SER A 71 -12.47 -12.28 13.98
C SER A 71 -11.67 -11.96 15.26
N THR A 72 -11.23 -10.71 15.41
CA THR A 72 -10.48 -10.25 16.59
C THR A 72 -11.34 -9.44 17.57
N HIS A 73 -12.67 -9.40 17.36
CA HIS A 73 -13.62 -8.62 18.17
C HIS A 73 -13.25 -7.14 18.32
N LYS A 74 -12.63 -6.56 17.29
CA LYS A 74 -12.23 -5.14 17.26
C LYS A 74 -13.31 -4.30 16.61
N ALA A 75 -13.53 -3.11 17.18
CA ALA A 75 -14.45 -2.13 16.61
C ALA A 75 -13.91 -1.63 15.25
N LEU A 76 -14.64 -1.91 14.18
CA LEU A 76 -14.37 -1.40 12.85
C LEU A 76 -15.09 -0.07 12.65
N VAL A 77 -14.34 0.99 12.35
CA VAL A 77 -14.89 2.31 12.03
C VAL A 77 -14.56 2.65 10.59
N THR A 78 -15.54 3.14 9.82
CA THR A 78 -15.27 3.68 8.49
C THR A 78 -14.97 5.16 8.59
N ASN A 79 -13.77 5.54 8.15
CA ASN A 79 -13.34 6.91 8.06
C ASN A 79 -13.58 7.47 6.65
N TYR A 80 -14.35 8.56 6.58
CA TYR A 80 -14.75 9.20 5.33
C TYR A 80 -13.90 10.45 5.06
N ALA A 81 -13.57 10.68 3.80
CA ALA A 81 -12.94 11.93 3.40
C ALA A 81 -13.93 13.08 3.57
N SER A 82 -13.43 14.26 3.96
CA SER A 82 -14.20 15.50 3.88
C SER A 82 -14.00 16.15 2.52
N HIS A 83 -15.05 16.82 2.03
CA HIS A 83 -15.03 17.51 0.75
C HIS A 83 -15.45 18.96 0.93
N SER A 84 -14.79 19.85 0.20
CA SER A 84 -15.16 21.27 0.07
C SER A 84 -15.12 21.68 -1.38
N SER A 85 -15.96 22.64 -1.77
CA SER A 85 -15.97 23.27 -3.08
C SER A 85 -16.25 24.76 -2.93
N ALA A 86 -16.04 25.53 -4.00
CA ALA A 86 -16.38 26.95 -4.03
C ALA A 86 -17.91 27.17 -3.89
N THR A 87 -18.71 26.23 -4.42
CA THR A 87 -20.17 26.22 -4.25
C THR A 87 -20.59 25.23 -3.17
N ALA A 88 -21.77 25.45 -2.60
CA ALA A 88 -22.33 24.52 -1.62
C ALA A 88 -22.50 23.12 -2.25
N ILE A 89 -21.99 22.10 -1.54
CA ILE A 89 -22.13 20.69 -1.91
C ILE A 89 -23.46 20.19 -1.36
N THR A 90 -24.30 19.64 -2.23
CA THR A 90 -25.58 19.00 -1.88
C THR A 90 -25.37 17.63 -1.24
N ALA A 91 -26.40 17.08 -0.58
CA ALA A 91 -26.34 15.74 0.02
C ALA A 91 -26.10 14.64 -1.04
N HIS A 92 -26.73 14.78 -2.21
CA HIS A 92 -26.57 13.84 -3.32
C HIS A 92 -25.13 13.87 -3.89
N GLU A 93 -24.57 15.07 -4.10
CA GLU A 93 -23.17 15.21 -4.53
C GLU A 93 -22.20 14.68 -3.48
N ARG A 94 -22.48 14.90 -2.20
CA ARG A 94 -21.68 14.36 -1.09
C ARG A 94 -21.63 12.83 -1.16
N GLU A 95 -22.76 12.16 -1.35
CA GLU A 95 -22.83 10.71 -1.49
C GLU A 95 -22.01 10.22 -2.70
N ALA A 96 -22.16 10.88 -3.86
CA ALA A 96 -21.40 10.57 -5.07
C ALA A 96 -19.88 10.75 -4.86
N LEU A 97 -19.46 11.85 -4.22
CA LEU A 97 -18.05 12.11 -3.88
C LEU A 97 -17.46 11.09 -2.91
N VAL A 98 -18.29 10.54 -2.02
CA VAL A 98 -17.92 9.47 -1.08
C VAL A 98 -17.81 8.12 -1.79
N ALA A 99 -18.63 7.87 -2.81
CA ALA A 99 -18.50 6.67 -3.66
C ALA A 99 -17.29 6.77 -4.62
N TYR A 100 -16.91 7.99 -5.01
CA TYR A 100 -15.85 8.23 -5.98
C TYR A 100 -14.44 8.05 -5.40
N ASN A 101 -13.67 7.14 -6.00
CA ASN A 101 -12.29 6.82 -5.60
C ASN A 101 -11.22 7.30 -6.60
N GLY A 102 -11.55 8.28 -7.44
CA GLY A 102 -10.66 8.81 -8.48
C GLY A 102 -10.72 8.03 -9.79
N ALA A 103 -10.35 8.69 -10.89
CA ALA A 103 -10.09 8.04 -12.17
C ALA A 103 -8.84 7.14 -12.07
N PRO A 104 -8.73 6.08 -12.87
CA PRO A 104 -7.52 5.28 -12.99
C PRO A 104 -6.30 6.18 -13.25
N GLY A 105 -5.28 6.12 -12.38
CA GLY A 105 -4.05 6.93 -12.49
C GLY A 105 -4.04 8.23 -11.67
N ALA A 106 -5.18 8.69 -11.15
CA ALA A 106 -5.20 9.88 -10.28
C ALA A 106 -4.60 9.58 -8.90
N LYS A 107 -3.63 10.39 -8.45
CA LYS A 107 -3.04 10.33 -7.09
C LYS A 107 -3.98 10.95 -6.05
N GLN A 108 -5.20 10.44 -5.94
CA GLN A 108 -6.20 10.94 -4.98
C GLN A 108 -6.25 10.06 -3.73
N ALA A 109 -6.51 10.70 -2.59
CA ALA A 109 -6.80 9.98 -1.34
C ALA A 109 -8.07 9.12 -1.49
N LEU A 110 -8.11 7.97 -0.82
CA LEU A 110 -9.31 7.12 -0.78
C LEU A 110 -10.47 7.88 -0.14
N SER A 111 -11.69 7.77 -0.66
CA SER A 111 -12.84 8.44 -0.06
C SER A 111 -13.27 7.79 1.26
N ARG A 112 -12.96 6.50 1.42
CA ARG A 112 -13.34 5.66 2.56
C ARG A 112 -12.15 4.81 2.96
N ILE A 113 -11.83 4.78 4.25
CA ILE A 113 -10.74 3.95 4.79
C ILE A 113 -11.32 3.22 6.01
N PRO A 114 -11.35 1.88 6.02
CA PRO A 114 -11.68 1.13 7.23
C PRO A 114 -10.55 1.32 8.26
N LEU A 115 -10.91 1.46 9.53
CA LEU A 115 -9.98 1.63 10.66
C LEU A 115 -10.35 0.65 11.77
N PHE A 116 -9.36 -0.04 12.32
CA PHE A 116 -9.45 -0.71 13.62
C PHE A 116 -8.08 -0.64 14.30
N LEU A 117 -8.03 -0.77 15.63
CA LEU A 117 -6.76 -0.68 16.37
C LEU A 117 -5.85 -1.86 16.03
N GLU A 118 -4.56 -1.56 15.88
CA GLU A 118 -3.53 -2.49 15.41
C GLU A 118 -3.70 -2.96 13.96
N MET A 119 -4.51 -2.27 13.16
CA MET A 119 -4.60 -2.58 11.73
C MET A 119 -3.29 -2.17 11.03
N PRO A 120 -2.69 -3.06 10.20
CA PRO A 120 -1.53 -2.69 9.40
C PRO A 120 -1.91 -1.64 8.36
N VAL A 121 -1.01 -0.69 8.14
CA VAL A 121 -1.15 0.39 7.18
C VAL A 121 0.12 0.65 6.39
N VAL A 122 -0.06 1.28 5.24
CA VAL A 122 1.02 1.77 4.38
C VAL A 122 0.88 3.29 4.26
N TYR A 123 1.96 4.00 4.57
CA TYR A 123 2.07 5.44 4.41
C TYR A 123 2.18 5.82 2.92
N ARG A 124 1.36 6.77 2.44
CA ARG A 124 1.27 7.11 1.00
C ARG A 124 1.58 8.58 0.69
N VAL A 125 2.18 9.28 1.64
CA VAL A 125 2.62 10.68 1.52
C VAL A 125 4.08 10.71 1.06
N PRO A 126 4.59 11.85 0.53
CA PRO A 126 6.01 12.09 0.44
C PRO A 126 6.77 11.76 1.74
N ASN A 127 8.07 11.47 1.60
CA ASN A 127 8.94 11.19 2.74
C ASN A 127 8.88 12.35 3.73
N GLN A 128 8.54 12.05 4.98
CA GLN A 128 8.55 13.04 6.04
C GLN A 128 9.92 13.10 6.70
N SER A 129 10.52 11.94 6.97
CA SER A 129 11.89 11.84 7.47
C SER A 129 12.49 10.49 7.12
N VAL A 130 13.61 10.49 6.40
CA VAL A 130 14.35 9.27 6.10
C VAL A 130 15.08 8.76 7.35
N ALA A 131 15.61 9.65 8.19
CA ALA A 131 16.33 9.28 9.40
C ALA A 131 15.44 8.58 10.45
N MET A 132 14.13 8.80 10.40
CA MET A 132 13.15 8.16 11.30
C MET A 132 12.41 7.00 10.62
N ASP A 133 12.80 6.62 9.40
CA ASP A 133 12.12 5.62 8.54
C ASP A 133 10.66 5.96 8.18
N ILE A 134 10.26 7.23 8.32
CA ILE A 134 8.93 7.74 7.96
C ILE A 134 8.94 8.17 6.49
N THR A 135 8.97 7.15 5.63
CA THR A 135 9.11 7.29 4.18
C THR A 135 7.86 6.84 3.45
N ASN A 136 7.68 7.31 2.22
CA ASN A 136 6.61 6.85 1.36
C ASN A 136 6.68 5.32 1.22
N ARG A 137 5.54 4.68 1.45
CA ARG A 137 5.34 3.22 1.52
C ARG A 137 5.88 2.55 2.78
N ALA A 138 6.31 3.30 3.79
CA ALA A 138 6.60 2.73 5.10
C ALA A 138 5.37 2.02 5.66
N PHE A 139 5.60 0.84 6.22
CA PHE A 139 4.60 0.13 6.99
C PHE A 139 4.46 0.75 8.36
N GLY A 140 3.26 0.66 8.90
CA GLY A 140 3.00 0.95 10.28
C GLY A 140 1.72 0.29 10.72
N THR A 141 1.33 0.59 11.93
CA THR A 141 0.17 0.00 12.59
C THR A 141 -0.68 1.11 13.19
N PHE A 142 -1.99 1.10 12.96
CA PHE A 142 -2.89 2.06 13.59
C PHE A 142 -2.87 1.90 15.11
N ALA A 143 -2.58 2.98 15.81
CA ALA A 143 -2.49 3.02 17.27
C ALA A 143 -3.63 3.82 17.91
N GLY A 144 -4.25 4.74 17.17
CA GLY A 144 -5.34 5.55 17.67
C GLY A 144 -5.87 6.53 16.62
N TRP A 145 -6.97 7.20 16.91
CA TRP A 145 -7.57 8.20 16.04
C TRP A 145 -8.40 9.21 16.80
N ASP A 146 -8.49 10.42 16.23
CA ASP A 146 -9.49 11.42 16.58
C ASP A 146 -10.43 11.61 15.38
N LEU A 147 -11.68 11.18 15.55
CA LEU A 147 -12.71 11.19 14.53
C LEU A 147 -13.90 12.02 14.99
N VAL A 148 -14.49 12.78 14.08
CA VAL A 148 -15.67 13.62 14.35
C VAL A 148 -16.76 13.39 13.31
N LYS A 149 -18.00 13.72 13.65
CA LYS A 149 -19.10 13.74 12.68
C LYS A 149 -19.07 15.03 11.88
N ASP A 150 -19.15 14.92 10.56
CA ASP A 150 -19.37 16.08 9.69
C ASP A 150 -20.85 16.51 9.67
N LYS A 151 -21.16 17.59 8.96
CA LYS A 151 -22.53 18.11 8.83
C LYS A 151 -23.52 17.15 8.16
N TRP A 152 -23.05 16.06 7.56
CA TRP A 152 -23.86 15.02 6.92
C TRP A 152 -23.90 13.72 7.77
N GLY A 153 -23.37 13.74 9.00
CA GLY A 153 -23.37 12.59 9.91
C GLY A 153 -22.30 11.54 9.59
N LEU A 154 -21.38 11.82 8.66
CA LEU A 154 -20.27 10.92 8.31
C LEU A 154 -19.08 11.14 9.23
N THR A 155 -18.42 10.05 9.60
CA THR A 155 -17.24 10.08 10.48
C THR A 155 -16.00 10.49 9.67
N VAL A 156 -15.40 11.63 9.97
CA VAL A 156 -14.23 12.17 9.27
C VAL A 156 -13.05 12.32 10.23
N PRO A 157 -11.79 12.28 9.75
CA PRO A 157 -10.64 12.29 10.64
C PRO A 157 -10.21 13.72 10.94
N ARG A 158 -9.89 14.00 12.21
CA ARG A 158 -9.08 15.15 12.61
C ARG A 158 -7.59 14.81 12.60
N GLY A 159 -7.26 13.61 13.02
CA GLY A 159 -5.91 13.05 13.01
C GLY A 159 -5.94 11.57 13.38
N VAL A 160 -4.87 10.86 13.06
CA VAL A 160 -4.67 9.46 13.45
C VAL A 160 -3.26 9.27 14.00
N ILE A 161 -3.05 8.24 14.81
CA ILE A 161 -1.74 7.88 15.35
C ILE A 161 -1.31 6.57 14.70
N VAL A 162 -0.09 6.54 14.18
CA VAL A 162 0.51 5.36 13.56
C VAL A 162 1.81 5.02 14.27
N LYS A 163 1.98 3.75 14.65
CA LYS A 163 3.25 3.18 15.09
C LYS A 163 4.02 2.70 13.86
N PHE A 164 5.15 3.31 13.56
CA PHE A 164 5.99 2.95 12.39
C PHE A 164 7.04 1.89 12.71
N SER A 165 7.57 1.88 13.93
CA SER A 165 8.54 0.89 14.36
C SER A 165 8.37 0.60 15.85
N SER A 166 8.59 -0.65 16.25
CA SER A 166 8.68 -1.05 17.67
C SER A 166 10.05 -0.78 18.27
N ASP A 167 11.07 -0.61 17.43
CA ASP A 167 12.47 -0.45 17.82
C ASP A 167 12.99 0.95 17.48
N ALA A 168 12.08 1.92 17.34
CA ALA A 168 12.45 3.30 17.05
C ALA A 168 13.28 3.89 18.18
N SER A 169 14.42 4.50 17.85
CA SER A 169 15.23 5.30 18.78
C SER A 169 14.68 6.70 19.00
N TRP A 170 13.71 7.12 18.19
CA TRP A 170 13.05 8.42 18.27
C TRP A 170 11.72 8.32 19.02
N THR A 171 11.37 9.39 19.73
CA THR A 171 10.10 9.53 20.43
C THR A 171 9.60 10.96 20.36
N LEU A 172 8.28 11.14 20.34
CA LEU A 172 7.64 12.44 20.52
C LEU A 172 7.28 12.60 22.00
N THR A 173 7.48 13.81 22.54
CA THR A 173 7.16 14.11 23.94
C THR A 173 5.72 13.69 24.27
N GLY A 174 5.57 12.84 25.28
CA GLY A 174 4.26 12.32 25.71
C GLY A 174 3.73 11.13 24.90
N MET A 175 4.55 10.50 24.06
CA MET A 175 4.19 9.29 23.31
C MET A 175 5.26 8.20 23.48
N ASP A 176 4.85 6.96 23.20
CA ASP A 176 5.78 5.84 23.11
C ASP A 176 6.69 5.97 21.87
N PRO A 177 7.91 5.39 21.90
CA PRO A 177 8.83 5.41 20.76
C PRO A 177 8.19 4.86 19.48
N GLY A 178 8.44 5.53 18.36
CA GLY A 178 7.98 5.09 17.04
C GLY A 178 6.54 5.47 16.67
N TYR A 179 5.83 6.22 17.52
CA TYR A 179 4.47 6.70 17.25
C TYR A 179 4.48 8.11 16.64
N LEU A 180 3.73 8.30 15.55
CA LEU A 180 3.60 9.59 14.88
C LEU A 180 2.12 9.94 14.62
N PRO A 181 1.68 11.16 15.00
CA PRO A 181 0.41 11.71 14.56
C PRO A 181 0.43 12.05 13.05
N ILE A 182 -0.53 11.52 12.31
CA ILE A 182 -0.75 11.78 10.89
C ILE A 182 -2.00 12.64 10.72
N MET A 183 -1.83 13.80 10.09
CA MET A 183 -2.91 14.74 9.83
C MET A 183 -3.53 14.54 8.44
N PRO A 184 -4.84 14.77 8.26
CA PRO A 184 -5.49 14.69 6.96
C PRO A 184 -4.92 15.73 5.98
N THR A 185 -4.45 15.27 4.84
CA THR A 185 -3.89 16.09 3.76
C THR A 185 -4.99 16.52 2.79
N ARG A 186 -4.86 17.74 2.23
CA ARG A 186 -5.75 18.24 1.18
C ARG A 186 -5.23 17.81 -0.19
N THR A 187 -6.10 17.24 -1.01
CA THR A 187 -5.85 16.93 -2.42
C THR A 187 -6.99 17.52 -3.24
N THR A 188 -6.67 18.37 -4.22
CA THR A 188 -7.66 18.93 -5.13
C THR A 188 -7.91 17.95 -6.28
N SER A 189 -9.18 17.70 -6.56
CA SER A 189 -9.62 16.80 -7.62
C SER A 189 -10.77 17.40 -8.40
N THR A 190 -10.67 17.37 -9.72
CA THR A 190 -11.79 17.70 -10.60
C THR A 190 -12.79 16.56 -10.57
N PHE A 191 -14.01 16.83 -10.16
CA PHE A 191 -15.11 15.89 -10.13
C PHE A 191 -16.14 16.33 -11.19
N THR A 192 -16.22 15.57 -12.27
CA THR A 192 -17.27 15.79 -13.26
C THR A 192 -18.55 15.18 -12.73
N PHE A 193 -19.53 16.03 -12.45
CA PHE A 193 -20.87 15.60 -12.10
C PHE A 193 -21.79 16.03 -13.23
N THR A 194 -22.75 15.19 -13.60
CA THR A 194 -23.80 15.56 -14.55
C THR A 194 -25.10 15.71 -13.76
N PRO A 195 -25.27 16.78 -12.96
CA PRO A 195 -26.58 17.10 -12.43
C PRO A 195 -27.48 17.48 -13.63
N ASP A 196 -28.69 16.95 -13.66
CA ASP A 196 -29.79 17.45 -14.51
C ASP A 196 -29.61 17.28 -16.04
N GLY A 197 -28.81 16.30 -16.48
CA GLY A 197 -28.72 15.94 -17.91
C GLY A 197 -27.93 16.92 -18.78
N VAL A 198 -27.37 17.99 -18.20
CA VAL A 198 -26.42 18.87 -18.90
C VAL A 198 -25.06 18.19 -18.94
N ALA A 199 -24.75 17.56 -20.07
CA ALA A 199 -23.47 16.89 -20.28
C ALA A 199 -22.29 17.83 -19.98
N GLY A 200 -21.41 17.44 -19.05
CA GLY A 200 -20.07 18.02 -18.92
C GLY A 200 -19.87 19.09 -17.83
N ALA A 201 -20.78 19.27 -16.85
CA ALA A 201 -20.55 20.19 -15.74
C ALA A 201 -19.41 19.70 -14.82
N SER A 202 -18.18 20.13 -15.11
CA SER A 202 -17.00 19.80 -14.32
C SER A 202 -16.91 20.72 -13.09
N ARG A 203 -16.95 20.14 -11.88
CA ARG A 203 -16.80 20.88 -10.63
C ARG A 203 -15.48 20.53 -9.95
N SER A 204 -14.72 21.55 -9.58
CA SER A 204 -13.53 21.35 -8.75
C SER A 204 -13.94 21.11 -7.30
N THR A 205 -13.41 20.05 -6.70
CA THR A 205 -13.63 19.72 -5.30
C THR A 205 -12.29 19.45 -4.61
N THR A 206 -12.13 19.97 -3.40
CA THR A 206 -11.00 19.63 -2.55
C THR A 206 -11.41 18.49 -1.63
N ARG A 207 -10.66 17.39 -1.68
CA ARG A 207 -10.78 16.26 -0.77
C ARG A 207 -9.76 16.40 0.33
N ARG A 208 -10.15 16.22 1.58
CA ARG A 208 -9.23 16.14 2.72
C ARG A 208 -9.37 14.79 3.42
N GLN A 209 -8.26 14.07 3.54
CA GLN A 209 -8.24 12.70 4.05
C GLN A 209 -6.85 12.31 4.56
N ILE A 210 -6.79 11.34 5.48
CA ILE A 210 -5.54 10.67 5.84
C ILE A 210 -4.98 9.86 4.66
N LEU A 211 -3.72 10.11 4.31
CA LEU A 211 -3.05 9.42 3.19
C LEU A 211 -2.41 8.10 3.66
N LEU A 212 -3.25 7.24 4.21
CA LEU A 212 -2.92 5.89 4.63
C LEU A 212 -3.76 4.89 3.81
N GLN A 213 -3.20 3.73 3.56
CA GLN A 213 -3.94 2.60 2.99
C GLN A 213 -3.82 1.40 3.93
N PRO A 214 -4.85 0.55 4.04
CA PRO A 214 -4.69 -0.72 4.74
C PRO A 214 -3.53 -1.51 4.11
N GLY A 215 -2.73 -2.15 4.96
CA GLY A 215 -1.47 -2.81 4.60
C GLY A 215 -1.58 -4.30 4.29
N PHE A 216 -2.78 -4.85 4.15
CA PHE A 216 -2.98 -6.28 3.89
C PHE A 216 -2.62 -6.68 2.46
N ALA A 217 -2.77 -5.76 1.51
CA ALA A 217 -2.50 -5.98 0.12
C ALA A 217 -1.87 -4.74 -0.54
N MET A 218 -1.04 -4.98 -1.55
CA MET A 218 -0.47 -3.93 -2.38
C MET A 218 -0.23 -4.38 -3.80
N THR A 219 0.02 -3.43 -4.70
CA THR A 219 0.37 -3.79 -6.06
C THR A 219 1.82 -4.26 -6.14
N VAL A 220 2.14 -5.15 -7.08
CA VAL A 220 3.54 -5.55 -7.34
C VAL A 220 4.42 -4.33 -7.64
N HIS A 221 3.87 -3.32 -8.31
CA HIS A 221 4.57 -2.05 -8.54
C HIS A 221 4.79 -1.25 -7.24
N SER A 222 3.83 -1.25 -6.33
CA SER A 222 3.97 -0.64 -5.00
C SER A 222 4.96 -1.38 -4.11
N ALA A 223 5.07 -2.71 -4.26
CA ALA A 223 6.02 -3.54 -3.53
C ALA A 223 7.47 -3.39 -4.00
N GLN A 224 7.71 -2.67 -5.10
CA GLN A 224 9.08 -2.41 -5.56
C GLN A 224 9.89 -1.73 -4.47
N ARG A 225 11.02 -2.36 -4.09
CA ARG A 225 11.97 -1.93 -3.06
C ARG A 225 11.50 -2.07 -1.60
N ILE A 226 10.44 -2.85 -1.37
CA ILE A 226 9.98 -3.22 -0.02
C ILE A 226 10.53 -4.60 0.32
N THR A 227 11.02 -4.78 1.54
CA THR A 227 11.36 -6.08 2.12
C THR A 227 10.26 -6.45 3.12
N ALA A 228 9.76 -7.69 3.04
CA ALA A 228 8.77 -8.22 3.97
C ALA A 228 9.22 -9.63 4.40
N ASP A 229 8.90 -9.98 5.64
CA ASP A 229 9.22 -11.31 6.20
C ASP A 229 8.28 -12.41 5.69
N GLY A 230 7.23 -12.06 4.96
CA GLY A 230 6.31 -12.98 4.28
C GLY A 230 5.39 -12.29 3.25
N GLY A 231 4.90 -13.05 2.26
CA GLY A 231 3.98 -12.51 1.24
C GLY A 231 3.21 -13.60 0.48
N SER A 232 1.96 -13.31 0.13
CA SER A 232 1.11 -14.15 -0.72
C SER A 232 0.89 -13.48 -2.07
N TRP A 233 0.69 -14.25 -3.15
CA TRP A 233 0.39 -13.70 -4.47
C TRP A 233 -0.94 -14.22 -4.98
N SER A 234 -1.82 -13.32 -5.43
CA SER A 234 -3.12 -13.69 -6.01
C SER A 234 -3.18 -13.35 -7.50
N HIS A 235 -3.34 -14.36 -8.35
CA HIS A 235 -3.60 -14.17 -9.78
C HIS A 235 -4.57 -15.22 -10.33
N SER A 236 -5.36 -14.83 -11.34
CA SER A 236 -6.38 -15.70 -11.97
C SER A 236 -5.85 -16.57 -13.12
N ARG A 237 -4.63 -16.34 -13.65
CA ARG A 237 -3.95 -17.23 -14.61
C ARG A 237 -2.43 -17.07 -14.54
N LEU A 238 -1.69 -18.12 -14.15
CA LEU A 238 -0.22 -18.13 -14.11
C LEU A 238 0.40 -18.03 -15.52
N ASP A 239 1.10 -16.93 -15.82
CA ASP A 239 1.98 -16.81 -17.00
C ASP A 239 3.43 -16.56 -16.52
N ILE A 240 4.32 -17.49 -16.89
CA ILE A 240 5.76 -17.52 -16.55
C ILE A 240 6.51 -16.24 -16.95
N ARG A 241 6.02 -15.49 -17.95
CA ARG A 241 6.66 -14.24 -18.40
C ARG A 241 6.62 -13.12 -17.36
N GLN A 242 5.78 -13.23 -16.33
CA GLN A 242 5.51 -12.16 -15.35
C GLN A 242 6.28 -12.32 -14.03
N ILE A 243 6.96 -13.45 -13.82
CA ILE A 243 7.85 -13.65 -12.68
C ILE A 243 9.11 -12.75 -12.78
N ARG A 244 9.40 -12.21 -13.98
CA ARG A 244 10.42 -11.17 -14.21
C ARG A 244 10.28 -9.95 -13.29
N GLY A 245 9.04 -9.55 -12.96
CA GLY A 245 8.79 -8.45 -12.03
C GLY A 245 9.38 -8.74 -10.65
N LEU A 246 9.30 -9.99 -10.20
CA LEU A 246 9.76 -10.45 -8.89
C LEU A 246 11.31 -10.55 -8.81
N CYS A 247 11.99 -10.99 -9.86
CA CYS A 247 13.47 -11.08 -9.84
C CYS A 247 14.19 -9.73 -10.02
N GLY A 248 13.54 -8.76 -10.68
CA GLY A 248 13.98 -7.36 -10.61
C GLY A 248 13.79 -6.76 -9.20
N LEU A 249 12.74 -7.19 -8.50
CA LEU A 249 12.33 -6.72 -7.17
C LEU A 249 13.26 -7.16 -6.03
N TRP A 250 13.77 -8.39 -6.06
CA TRP A 250 14.50 -8.99 -4.94
C TRP A 250 16.01 -8.67 -4.88
N LEU A 251 16.63 -8.28 -6.01
CA LEU A 251 18.09 -8.11 -6.14
C LEU A 251 18.59 -6.66 -6.14
N LEU A 252 17.69 -5.66 -6.20
CA LEU A 252 18.08 -4.25 -6.36
C LEU A 252 18.80 -3.63 -5.15
N ARG A 253 19.05 -4.38 -4.07
CA ARG A 253 19.88 -3.96 -2.93
C ARG A 253 21.16 -4.76 -2.72
N VAL A 254 21.45 -5.80 -3.52
CA VAL A 254 22.75 -6.51 -3.42
C VAL A 254 23.88 -5.67 -4.05
N GLN A 255 23.58 -4.72 -4.93
CA GLN A 255 24.58 -3.84 -5.56
C GLN A 255 24.91 -2.55 -4.78
N GLN A 256 24.25 -2.24 -3.65
CA GLN A 256 24.55 -1.03 -2.86
C GLN A 256 25.09 -1.32 -1.46
N GLY A 257 25.54 -2.56 -1.23
CA GLY A 257 26.13 -3.03 0.02
C GLY A 257 27.57 -3.48 -0.14
N GLU A 258 28.40 -2.74 -0.89
CA GLU A 258 29.86 -2.82 -0.78
C GLU A 258 30.41 -1.40 -0.67
N THR A 259 31.27 -1.21 0.33
CA THR A 259 31.86 0.04 0.79
C THR A 259 32.91 0.61 -0.17
N GLY A 260 32.94 1.94 -0.31
CA GLY A 260 34.18 2.70 -0.45
C GLY A 260 34.64 3.12 -1.86
N SER A 261 34.61 4.43 -2.10
CA SER A 261 35.58 5.23 -2.86
C SER A 261 36.12 4.71 -4.21
N SER A 262 35.67 5.32 -5.32
CA SER A 262 36.56 6.17 -6.15
C SER A 262 35.75 6.95 -7.19
N TYR A 263 36.13 8.21 -7.38
CA TYR A 263 35.88 8.97 -8.60
C TYR A 263 36.41 8.23 -9.83
N CYS A 264 35.69 8.27 -10.96
CA CYS A 264 36.34 8.42 -12.27
C CYS A 264 35.37 8.95 -13.34
N HIS A 265 35.86 9.97 -14.05
CA HIS A 265 35.28 10.68 -15.17
C HIS A 265 35.51 9.91 -16.49
N ARG A 266 34.53 9.95 -17.43
CA ARG A 266 34.63 9.90 -18.92
C ARG A 266 33.25 9.49 -19.46
N SER A 267 32.46 10.35 -20.11
CA SER A 267 32.60 10.97 -21.45
C SER A 267 32.71 9.97 -22.61
N LEU A 268 31.92 10.27 -23.65
CA LEU A 268 31.82 9.72 -25.02
C LEU A 268 30.89 8.50 -25.19
N SER A 269 30.07 8.33 -26.23
CA SER A 269 29.44 9.15 -27.29
C SER A 269 28.95 8.12 -28.33
N THR A 270 27.77 8.33 -28.94
CA THR A 270 27.36 7.76 -30.26
C THR A 270 27.19 6.21 -30.30
N ILE A 271 26.17 5.56 -30.86
CA ILE A 271 25.21 5.77 -31.97
C ILE A 271 23.85 5.24 -31.51
#